data_AF-A0A6P4BZT1-F1
#
_entry.id   AF-A0A6P4BZT1-F1
#
_cell.length_a   1.000
_cell.length_b   1.000
_cell.length_c   1.000
_cell.angle_alpha   90.00
_cell.angle_beta   90.00
_cell.angle_gamma   90.00
#
_symmetry.space_group_name_H-M   'P 1'
#
loop_
_entity.id
_entity.type
_entity.pdbx_description
1 polymer ?
#
loop_
_entity_poly.entity_id
_entity_poly.type
_entity_poly.pdbx_seq_one_letter_code
_entity_poly.pdbx_strand_id
1 'polypeptide(L)'
;MQIQMASVPFFSRFHLLPSNQSSFPHSTFHLHLHNPQHPFITNANPSSSDHKAQDFATNPVQGIGGSPKKKKAKEKVHWVCSNCGYSAGQWWGVCRSCGEAGTMKEFHETKGSDNKVSGFAVMDGAVGSWLPHQEETQLRPLRLAEVNRGLDQLHWRIPLNGPCGNEVSRVLGGGLVPGSLTLVGGDPGVGKSTLLLQIAAMITEECNDSEASPVVYVSGEESVEQIGNRADRLGITEDIYLYSSNDIEDILKKVQYLSPRALVIDSIQTVYLKGIMGSPGGIMQVKECTSTLLRFAKTTNIPVLLIGHVTKSGDIAGPRVLEHIVDVVLYMEGEKYSTHRMLRAVKNRFGSTDELGVFEMSHSGLQAVSNASEMFLSEQHLDSEILAGLAVAVIMDGSRTFLIEIQALCLSGSTGSRQVNGIHANRADMIISVLIKQAGLRLQENAVFLNVVSGLTLTETAGDLAIAAAICSSFLEVPIPNDIAFIGEIGLGGELRMVPRMEKRVYTVAKLGYRMCIVPKTAEKTLGNEGLEKMTLVGCRNLKEVIYTVFPKITGSSHGNSH
;
A
#
# COMPACT_ATOMS: atom_id res chain seq x y z
N MET A 1 -9.85 65.34 37.60
CA MET A 1 -10.07 64.02 36.98
C MET A 1 -8.79 63.68 36.22
N GLN A 2 -7.77 63.06 36.82
CA GLN A 2 -7.75 61.70 37.38
C GLN A 2 -8.08 60.66 36.30
N ILE A 3 -7.04 60.00 35.76
CA ILE A 3 -6.79 58.55 35.67
C ILE A 3 -5.66 58.36 34.63
N GLN A 4 -4.39 58.35 35.02
CA GLN A 4 -3.56 57.26 35.57
C GLN A 4 -2.89 56.37 34.51
N MET A 5 -1.58 56.59 34.39
CA MET A 5 -0.56 55.68 33.89
C MET A 5 -0.54 54.35 34.68
N ALA A 6 -0.19 53.26 34.00
CA ALA A 6 0.44 52.10 34.63
C ALA A 6 1.54 51.54 33.71
N SER A 7 2.76 51.90 34.05
CA SER A 7 4.03 51.32 33.59
C SER A 7 4.68 50.70 34.83
N VAL A 8 4.96 49.40 34.84
CA VAL A 8 5.83 48.74 35.83
C VAL A 8 6.60 47.59 35.14
N PRO A 9 7.87 47.33 35.51
CA PRO A 9 8.92 46.96 34.58
C PRO A 9 9.45 45.51 34.72
N PHE A 10 10.29 45.17 33.74
CA PHE A 10 11.24 44.06 33.70
C PHE A 10 12.09 43.96 34.97
N PHE A 11 12.15 42.77 35.57
CA PHE A 11 13.12 42.41 36.61
C PHE A 11 14.24 41.54 36.01
N SER A 12 15.47 41.96 36.27
CA SER A 12 16.72 41.26 36.01
C SER A 12 17.30 40.66 37.31
N ARG A 13 17.74 39.39 37.28
CA ARG A 13 18.94 38.80 37.96
C ARG A 13 18.81 37.27 37.97
N PHE A 14 19.57 36.57 37.13
CA PHE A 14 20.87 35.93 37.42
C PHE A 14 20.85 34.91 38.57
N HIS A 15 20.96 33.62 38.21
CA HIS A 15 21.94 32.73 38.83
C HIS A 15 22.46 31.70 37.80
N LEU A 16 23.77 31.80 37.56
CA LEU A 16 24.60 30.88 36.81
C LEU A 16 25.16 29.79 37.74
N LEU A 17 25.53 28.67 37.11
CA LEU A 17 26.45 27.58 37.51
C LEU A 17 25.83 26.32 38.18
N PRO A 18 26.45 25.12 38.04
CA PRO A 18 27.37 24.67 36.99
C PRO A 18 27.07 23.27 36.40
N SER A 19 27.73 23.04 35.27
CA SER A 19 28.13 21.76 34.67
C SER A 19 28.47 20.65 35.68
N ASN A 20 27.83 19.50 35.53
CA ASN A 20 28.35 18.23 36.04
C ASN A 20 28.60 17.27 34.86
N GLN A 21 29.88 17.14 34.54
CA GLN A 21 30.44 16.04 33.79
C GLN A 21 30.17 14.74 34.57
N SER A 22 29.50 13.78 33.94
CA SER A 22 29.58 12.38 34.35
C SER A 22 30.00 11.56 33.13
N SER A 23 31.29 11.28 33.11
CA SER A 23 31.97 10.27 32.34
C SER A 23 31.36 8.89 32.61
N PHE A 24 30.75 8.29 31.60
CA PHE A 24 30.50 6.84 31.57
C PHE A 24 31.46 6.19 30.56
N PRO A 25 32.10 5.07 30.93
CA PRO A 25 33.20 4.51 30.16
C PRO A 25 32.70 3.72 28.94
N HIS A 26 33.44 3.85 27.85
CA HIS A 26 33.39 2.98 26.68
C HIS A 26 33.53 1.51 27.10
N SER A 27 32.46 0.72 26.93
CA SER A 27 32.53 -0.74 26.89
C SER A 27 32.65 -1.20 25.44
N THR A 28 33.88 -1.48 25.06
CA THR A 28 34.29 -2.10 23.80
C THR A 28 33.69 -3.51 23.73
N PHE A 29 32.62 -3.71 22.96
CA PHE A 29 32.15 -5.05 22.61
C PHE A 29 33.07 -5.63 21.51
N HIS A 30 33.96 -6.52 21.95
CA HIS A 30 34.75 -7.39 21.07
C HIS A 30 33.82 -8.36 20.33
N LEU A 31 33.76 -8.24 19.00
CA LEU A 31 33.30 -9.30 18.11
C LEU A 31 34.28 -10.47 18.20
N HIS A 32 33.84 -11.59 18.77
CA HIS A 32 34.49 -12.88 18.58
C HIS A 32 34.10 -13.44 17.20
N LEU A 33 34.97 -13.20 16.22
CA LEU A 33 35.02 -13.93 14.96
C LEU A 33 35.56 -15.34 15.26
N HIS A 34 34.70 -16.36 15.17
CA HIS A 34 35.15 -17.74 15.05
C HIS A 34 35.18 -18.13 13.56
N ASN A 35 36.40 -18.18 13.05
CA ASN A 35 36.78 -18.86 11.82
C ASN A 35 36.80 -20.38 12.09
N PRO A 36 36.39 -21.21 11.13
CA PRO A 36 37.28 -22.31 10.78
C PRO A 36 37.51 -22.41 9.27
N GLN A 37 38.79 -22.64 8.98
CA GLN A 37 39.44 -22.79 7.70
C GLN A 37 39.00 -24.07 6.95
N HIS A 38 38.70 -23.91 5.66
CA HIS A 38 39.10 -24.72 4.47
C HIS A 38 38.88 -26.26 4.41
N PRO A 39 38.93 -26.93 3.23
CA PRO A 39 39.26 -26.44 1.88
C PRO A 39 38.29 -26.82 0.74
N PHE A 40 38.47 -26.12 -0.39
CA PHE A 40 38.09 -26.53 -1.75
C PHE A 40 38.87 -27.78 -2.19
N ILE A 41 38.20 -28.78 -2.77
CA ILE A 41 38.77 -29.67 -3.79
C ILE A 41 37.73 -29.93 -4.89
N THR A 42 38.18 -29.71 -6.11
CA THR A 42 37.55 -29.88 -7.42
C THR A 42 37.62 -31.33 -7.95
N ASN A 43 36.73 -31.62 -8.90
CA ASN A 43 36.88 -32.50 -10.06
C ASN A 43 36.37 -33.97 -10.04
N ALA A 44 35.56 -34.20 -11.08
CA ALA A 44 35.62 -35.28 -12.07
C ALA A 44 34.90 -36.62 -11.78
N ASN A 45 33.95 -36.91 -12.68
CA ASN A 45 33.46 -38.23 -13.06
C ASN A 45 34.65 -39.17 -13.41
N PRO A 46 34.44 -40.51 -13.31
CA PRO A 46 34.10 -41.22 -14.54
C PRO A 46 33.04 -42.32 -14.39
N SER A 47 32.42 -42.59 -15.53
CA SER A 47 31.67 -43.76 -15.95
C SER A 47 32.37 -45.11 -15.67
N SER A 48 31.58 -46.13 -15.33
CA SER A 48 31.66 -47.43 -16.01
C SER A 48 30.43 -48.31 -15.72
N SER A 49 29.93 -48.89 -16.80
CA SER A 49 28.98 -49.98 -16.92
C SER A 49 29.32 -51.21 -16.08
N ASP A 50 28.32 -52.02 -15.71
CA ASP A 50 28.23 -53.39 -16.24
C ASP A 50 26.91 -54.11 -15.92
N HIS A 51 26.60 -55.01 -16.86
CA HIS A 51 25.38 -55.78 -17.08
C HIS A 51 25.11 -56.94 -16.10
N LYS A 52 23.82 -57.34 -16.04
CA LYS A 52 23.23 -58.73 -16.13
C LYS A 52 22.06 -58.87 -15.13
N ALA A 53 20.80 -58.94 -15.57
CA ALA A 53 20.07 -60.11 -16.14
C ALA A 53 20.09 -61.32 -15.18
N GLN A 54 19.01 -61.51 -14.41
CA GLN A 54 17.92 -62.50 -14.58
C GLN A 54 18.16 -63.74 -13.72
N ASP A 55 17.20 -64.11 -12.86
CA ASP A 55 16.49 -65.39 -13.01
C ASP A 55 15.36 -65.60 -11.99
N PHE A 56 14.27 -66.13 -12.51
CA PHE A 56 13.09 -66.66 -11.83
C PHE A 56 13.36 -68.06 -11.31
N ALA A 57 12.85 -68.40 -10.12
CA ALA A 57 12.56 -69.79 -9.76
C ALA A 57 11.37 -69.87 -8.78
N THR A 58 10.26 -70.42 -9.29
CA THR A 58 9.20 -71.14 -8.57
C THR A 58 9.79 -72.42 -7.93
N ASN A 59 9.36 -73.02 -6.81
CA ASN A 59 8.01 -73.46 -6.42
C ASN A 59 8.10 -74.16 -5.00
N PRO A 60 7.12 -74.96 -4.47
CA PRO A 60 6.28 -74.65 -3.28
C PRO A 60 6.41 -75.63 -2.08
N VAL A 61 5.82 -75.32 -0.90
CA VAL A 61 5.41 -76.34 0.12
C VAL A 61 4.17 -75.88 0.93
N GLN A 62 3.27 -76.84 1.20
CA GLN A 62 1.97 -76.76 1.87
C GLN A 62 2.00 -76.78 3.42
N GLY A 63 0.91 -76.28 4.04
CA GLY A 63 0.38 -76.66 5.38
C GLY A 63 1.01 -75.92 6.57
N ILE A 64 0.33 -75.47 7.63
CA ILE A 64 -0.85 -75.96 8.36
C ILE A 64 -1.52 -74.78 9.08
N GLY A 65 -2.83 -74.88 9.32
CA GLY A 65 -3.69 -73.85 9.89
C GLY A 65 -3.32 -73.35 11.29
N GLY A 66 -3.63 -72.06 11.50
CA GLY A 66 -3.66 -71.40 12.80
C GLY A 66 -4.68 -70.26 12.75
N SER A 67 -5.70 -70.35 13.59
CA SER A 67 -6.76 -69.36 13.83
C SER A 67 -6.22 -67.92 13.98
N PRO A 68 -6.88 -66.88 13.41
CA PRO A 68 -6.35 -65.52 13.46
C PRO A 68 -6.58 -64.90 14.85
N LYS A 69 -5.50 -64.75 15.63
CA LYS A 69 -5.48 -63.84 16.79
C LYS A 69 -5.65 -62.40 16.27
N LYS A 70 -6.68 -61.69 16.76
CA LYS A 70 -6.86 -60.24 16.58
C LYS A 70 -5.56 -59.50 16.96
N LYS A 71 -4.84 -58.96 15.97
CA LYS A 71 -3.74 -58.01 16.20
C LYS A 71 -4.34 -56.69 16.70
N LYS A 72 -3.94 -56.23 17.88
CA LYS A 72 -4.13 -54.83 18.30
C LYS A 72 -3.49 -53.93 17.23
N ALA A 73 -4.27 -53.03 16.65
CA ALA A 73 -3.77 -52.03 15.71
C ALA A 73 -2.79 -51.11 16.46
N LYS A 74 -1.51 -51.11 16.05
CA LYS A 74 -0.53 -50.11 16.49
C LYS A 74 -0.91 -48.77 15.87
N GLU A 75 -0.94 -47.71 16.66
CA GLU A 75 -1.05 -46.34 16.17
C GLU A 75 0.06 -46.08 15.15
N LYS A 76 -0.32 -45.57 13.97
CA LYS A 76 0.65 -45.14 12.95
C LYS A 76 1.07 -43.72 13.31
N VAL A 77 2.32 -43.58 13.75
CA VAL A 77 2.93 -42.27 13.98
C VAL A 77 3.35 -41.69 12.63
N HIS A 78 2.90 -40.48 12.34
CA HIS A 78 3.31 -39.71 11.17
C HIS A 78 4.12 -38.50 11.63
N TRP A 79 5.10 -38.07 10.84
CA TRP A 79 5.96 -36.94 11.15
C TRP A 79 5.74 -35.84 10.11
N VAL A 80 5.49 -34.61 10.53
CA VAL A 80 5.22 -33.48 9.62
C VAL A 80 6.19 -32.33 9.89
N CYS A 81 6.77 -31.77 8.83
CA CYS A 81 7.64 -30.59 8.92
C CYS A 81 6.84 -29.32 9.18
N SER A 82 7.14 -28.59 10.25
CA SER A 82 6.54 -27.29 10.57
C SER A 82 6.93 -26.16 9.64
N ASN A 83 8.00 -26.31 8.86
CA ASN A 83 8.50 -25.28 7.95
C ASN A 83 7.95 -25.43 6.53
N CYS A 84 7.91 -26.65 5.99
CA CYS A 84 7.49 -26.90 4.59
C CYS A 84 6.28 -27.82 4.43
N GLY A 85 5.73 -28.39 5.52
CA GLY A 85 4.56 -29.26 5.47
C GLY A 85 4.80 -30.69 4.97
N TYR A 86 6.05 -31.09 4.68
CA TYR A 86 6.37 -32.44 4.24
C TYR A 86 6.05 -33.51 5.30
N SER A 87 5.31 -34.56 4.93
CA SER A 87 4.93 -35.67 5.80
C SER A 87 5.75 -36.94 5.52
N ALA A 88 6.26 -37.59 6.57
CA ALA A 88 7.00 -38.85 6.51
C ALA A 88 6.47 -39.87 7.55
N GLY A 89 6.52 -41.17 7.22
CA GLY A 89 6.12 -42.23 8.16
C GLY A 89 7.18 -42.57 9.22
N GLN A 90 8.39 -42.03 9.11
CA GLN A 90 9.51 -42.23 10.04
C GLN A 90 10.31 -40.94 10.17
N TRP A 91 10.86 -40.70 11.36
CA TRP A 91 11.77 -39.59 11.63
C TRP A 91 13.20 -39.92 11.25
N TRP A 92 13.84 -38.97 10.57
CA TRP A 92 15.22 -39.09 10.10
C TRP A 92 16.13 -37.97 10.64
N GLY A 93 15.70 -37.22 11.67
CA GLY A 93 16.45 -36.09 12.25
C GLY A 93 16.36 -34.77 11.48
N VAL A 94 16.16 -34.84 10.16
CA VAL A 94 16.12 -33.68 9.25
C VAL A 94 14.95 -33.82 8.27
N CYS A 95 14.32 -32.70 7.90
CA CYS A 95 13.28 -32.71 6.86
C CYS A 95 13.90 -33.02 5.48
N ARG A 96 13.43 -34.07 4.80
CA ARG A 96 13.94 -34.45 3.47
C ARG A 96 13.54 -33.50 2.34
N SER A 97 12.56 -32.62 2.58
CA SER A 97 12.10 -31.66 1.57
C SER A 97 12.81 -30.32 1.68
N CYS A 98 13.06 -29.81 2.90
CA CYS A 98 13.64 -28.48 3.10
C CYS A 98 15.03 -28.50 3.77
N GLY A 99 15.56 -29.66 4.14
CA GLY A 99 16.92 -29.79 4.71
C GLY A 99 17.09 -29.29 6.14
N GLU A 100 16.04 -28.72 6.76
CA GLU A 100 16.09 -28.14 8.10
C GLU A 100 15.96 -29.21 9.20
N ALA A 101 16.86 -29.14 10.19
CA ALA A 101 16.88 -30.00 11.36
C ALA A 101 15.89 -29.50 12.45
N GLY A 102 15.29 -30.40 13.22
CA GLY A 102 14.40 -30.03 14.34
C GLY A 102 13.03 -29.45 13.96
N THR A 103 12.68 -29.42 12.67
CA THR A 103 11.39 -28.89 12.17
C THR A 103 10.30 -29.94 12.06
N MET A 104 10.62 -31.23 12.18
CA MET A 104 9.64 -32.31 12.11
C MET A 104 8.92 -32.43 13.48
N LYS A 105 7.63 -32.77 13.51
CA LYS A 105 6.85 -33.02 14.74
C LYS A 105 6.05 -34.32 14.63
N GLU A 106 5.93 -35.08 15.73
CA GLU A 106 5.12 -36.30 15.81
C GLU A 106 3.63 -35.96 15.75
N PHE A 107 2.90 -36.72 14.93
CA PHE A 107 1.46 -36.65 14.76
C PHE A 107 0.84 -38.03 15.02
N HIS A 108 -0.13 -38.07 15.92
CA HIS A 108 -0.98 -39.23 16.18
C HIS A 108 -2.35 -38.98 15.57
N GLU A 109 -2.80 -39.87 14.67
CA GLU A 109 -4.21 -39.88 14.24
C GLU A 109 -5.10 -40.19 15.45
N THR A 110 -5.84 -39.19 15.92
CA THR A 110 -6.93 -39.42 16.89
C THR A 110 -8.06 -40.11 16.15
N LYS A 111 -8.43 -41.32 16.60
CA LYS A 111 -9.64 -42.01 16.13
C LYS A 111 -10.90 -41.31 16.65
N GLY A 112 -11.31 -40.25 15.97
CA GLY A 112 -12.72 -39.88 15.84
C GLY A 112 -13.35 -40.73 14.74
N SER A 113 -14.62 -41.09 14.91
CA SER A 113 -15.47 -41.91 14.03
C SER A 113 -15.20 -41.78 12.52
N ASP A 114 -15.44 -42.88 11.77
CA ASP A 114 -15.42 -43.01 10.31
C ASP A 114 -16.10 -41.87 9.53
N ASN A 115 -15.44 -40.72 9.50
CA ASN A 115 -15.59 -39.67 8.52
C ASN A 115 -14.19 -39.13 8.32
N LYS A 116 -13.67 -39.25 7.09
CA LYS A 116 -12.45 -38.58 6.68
C LYS A 116 -12.67 -37.08 6.82
N VAL A 117 -12.31 -36.50 7.98
CA VAL A 117 -12.32 -35.06 8.19
C VAL A 117 -11.04 -34.50 7.55
N SER A 118 -11.04 -34.41 6.22
CA SER A 118 -10.40 -33.27 5.60
C SER A 118 -11.23 -32.05 5.99
N GLY A 119 -10.62 -30.96 6.45
CA GLY A 119 -11.31 -29.70 6.75
C GLY A 119 -12.23 -29.19 5.62
N PHE A 120 -12.06 -29.73 4.40
CA PHE A 120 -12.95 -29.59 3.25
C PHE A 120 -14.40 -30.06 3.44
N ALA A 121 -14.66 -31.14 4.19
CA ALA A 121 -15.97 -31.79 4.21
C ALA A 121 -16.95 -31.20 5.25
N VAL A 122 -16.43 -30.62 6.34
CA VAL A 122 -17.28 -29.95 7.36
C VAL A 122 -17.90 -28.67 6.79
N MET A 123 -17.27 -28.08 5.78
CA MET A 123 -17.71 -26.85 5.16
C MET A 123 -18.81 -27.03 4.12
N ASP A 124 -18.90 -28.17 3.43
CA ASP A 124 -20.04 -28.44 2.53
C ASP A 124 -21.37 -28.54 3.29
N GLY A 125 -21.36 -29.06 4.51
CA GLY A 125 -22.55 -29.10 5.37
C GLY A 125 -22.94 -27.73 5.93
N ALA A 126 -21.95 -26.92 6.35
CA ALA A 126 -22.19 -25.59 6.91
C ALA A 126 -22.51 -24.54 5.83
N VAL A 127 -21.81 -24.55 4.70
CA VAL A 127 -22.05 -23.64 3.55
C VAL A 127 -23.24 -24.12 2.71
N GLY A 128 -23.49 -25.42 2.60
CA GLY A 128 -24.68 -25.96 1.96
C GLY A 128 -25.99 -25.54 2.63
N SER A 129 -25.95 -25.25 3.93
CA SER A 129 -27.06 -24.71 4.72
C SER A 129 -27.39 -23.24 4.41
N TRP A 130 -26.49 -22.52 3.73
CA TRP A 130 -26.71 -21.13 3.29
C TRP A 130 -27.34 -21.03 1.91
N LEU A 131 -27.40 -22.12 1.13
CA LEU A 131 -28.12 -22.07 -0.13
C LEU A 131 -29.63 -22.01 0.18
N PRO A 132 -30.38 -21.00 -0.31
CA PRO A 132 -31.81 -21.19 -0.50
C PRO A 132 -32.00 -22.45 -1.35
N HIS A 133 -33.15 -23.13 -1.24
CA HIS A 133 -33.55 -24.22 -2.15
C HIS A 133 -33.75 -23.69 -3.59
N GLN A 134 -32.74 -23.05 -4.17
CA GLN A 134 -32.63 -22.82 -5.59
C GLN A 134 -32.16 -24.15 -6.18
N GLU A 135 -33.02 -24.71 -7.02
CA GLU A 135 -32.75 -25.83 -7.91
C GLU A 135 -31.31 -25.77 -8.40
N GLU A 136 -30.62 -26.92 -8.39
CA GLU A 136 -29.27 -27.13 -8.90
C GLU A 136 -29.06 -26.35 -10.21
N THR A 137 -28.60 -25.12 -10.07
CA THR A 137 -28.26 -24.31 -11.23
C THR A 137 -26.92 -24.84 -11.64
N GLN A 138 -26.95 -25.91 -12.44
CA GLN A 138 -25.75 -26.54 -12.98
C GLN A 138 -24.88 -25.42 -13.55
N LEU A 139 -23.72 -25.21 -12.91
CA LEU A 139 -22.68 -24.27 -13.35
C LEU A 139 -22.15 -24.75 -14.70
N ARG A 140 -22.90 -24.47 -15.76
CA ARG A 140 -22.51 -24.73 -17.13
C ARG A 140 -21.69 -23.57 -17.64
N PRO A 141 -20.68 -23.81 -18.48
CA PRO A 141 -19.99 -22.73 -19.18
C PRO A 141 -21.00 -21.88 -19.97
N LEU A 142 -21.05 -20.57 -19.67
CA LEU A 142 -21.90 -19.61 -20.37
C LEU A 142 -21.09 -18.84 -21.42
N ARG A 143 -21.74 -18.44 -22.51
CA ARG A 143 -21.11 -17.57 -23.50
C ARG A 143 -20.99 -16.15 -22.95
N LEU A 144 -19.88 -15.46 -23.23
CA LEU A 144 -19.66 -14.07 -22.77
C LEU A 144 -20.81 -13.12 -23.16
N ALA A 145 -21.39 -13.30 -24.35
CA ALA A 145 -22.52 -12.50 -24.82
C ALA A 145 -23.81 -12.70 -23.99
N GLU A 146 -23.99 -13.87 -23.37
CA GLU A 146 -25.14 -14.17 -22.51
C GLU A 146 -24.94 -13.57 -21.12
N VAL A 147 -23.71 -13.60 -20.59
CA VAL A 147 -23.35 -12.99 -19.30
C VAL A 147 -23.52 -11.47 -19.33
N ASN A 148 -23.02 -10.81 -20.39
CA ASN A 148 -23.09 -9.35 -20.50
C ASN A 148 -24.52 -8.81 -20.66
N ARG A 149 -25.47 -9.63 -21.15
CA ARG A 149 -26.88 -9.24 -21.27
C ARG A 149 -27.64 -9.29 -19.95
N GLY A 150 -27.17 -10.08 -18.98
CA GLY A 150 -27.80 -10.24 -17.67
C GLY A 150 -27.24 -9.33 -16.57
N LEU A 151 -26.15 -8.60 -16.84
CA LEU A 151 -25.51 -7.71 -15.87
C LEU A 151 -26.11 -6.31 -15.98
N ASP A 152 -26.89 -5.93 -14.97
CA ASP A 152 -27.26 -4.53 -14.78
C ASP A 152 -26.06 -3.77 -14.17
N GLN A 153 -25.25 -3.16 -15.04
CA GLN A 153 -23.96 -2.59 -14.66
C GLN A 153 -24.07 -1.42 -13.66
N LEU A 154 -25.24 -0.77 -13.56
CA LEU A 154 -25.45 0.37 -12.67
C LEU A 154 -25.80 0.01 -11.23
N HIS A 155 -26.37 -1.17 -10.95
CA HIS A 155 -26.96 -1.47 -9.63
C HIS A 155 -26.41 -2.71 -8.93
N TRP A 156 -25.42 -3.37 -9.50
CA TRP A 156 -24.86 -4.59 -8.91
C TRP A 156 -23.89 -4.35 -7.74
N ARG A 157 -23.53 -3.09 -7.45
CA ARG A 157 -22.62 -2.71 -6.36
C ARG A 157 -23.39 -2.11 -5.19
N ILE A 158 -22.84 -2.27 -3.99
CA ILE A 158 -23.26 -1.56 -2.78
C ILE A 158 -22.56 -0.18 -2.83
N PRO A 159 -23.31 0.92 -2.99
CA PRO A 159 -22.75 2.25 -2.89
C PRO A 159 -22.25 2.53 -1.48
N LEU A 160 -21.23 3.37 -1.36
CA LEU A 160 -20.79 3.92 -0.08
C LEU A 160 -20.98 5.43 -0.15
N ASN A 161 -21.98 5.93 0.58
CA ASN A 161 -22.36 7.33 0.53
C ASN A 161 -21.46 8.20 1.42
N GLY A 162 -21.58 9.51 1.21
CA GLY A 162 -20.79 10.52 1.93
C GLY A 162 -19.40 10.74 1.34
N PRO A 163 -18.68 11.79 1.80
CA PRO A 163 -17.39 12.18 1.24
C PRO A 163 -16.34 11.08 1.39
N CYS A 164 -16.31 10.41 2.56
CA CYS A 164 -15.42 9.28 2.82
C CYS A 164 -15.80 8.05 1.97
N GLY A 165 -17.09 7.71 1.90
CA GLY A 165 -17.59 6.60 1.08
C GLY A 165 -17.34 6.80 -0.42
N ASN A 166 -17.46 8.01 -0.94
CA ASN A 166 -17.17 8.33 -2.34
C ASN A 166 -15.69 8.06 -2.67
N GLU A 167 -14.79 8.41 -1.76
CA GLU A 167 -13.36 8.20 -1.95
C GLU A 167 -12.99 6.71 -1.93
N VAL A 168 -13.54 5.97 -0.98
CA VAL A 168 -13.37 4.51 -0.91
C VAL A 168 -14.00 3.83 -2.13
N SER A 169 -15.22 4.22 -2.51
CA SER A 169 -15.93 3.70 -3.68
C SER A 169 -15.10 3.89 -4.94
N ARG A 170 -14.46 5.05 -5.10
CA ARG A 170 -13.57 5.32 -6.22
C ARG A 170 -12.40 4.33 -6.27
N VAL A 171 -11.73 4.08 -5.14
CA VAL A 171 -10.63 3.10 -5.05
C VAL A 171 -11.12 1.67 -5.34
N LEU A 172 -12.34 1.33 -4.93
CA LEU A 172 -13.00 0.05 -5.23
C LEU A 172 -13.52 -0.05 -6.67
N GLY A 173 -13.47 1.01 -7.46
CA GLY A 173 -13.94 1.03 -8.86
C GLY A 173 -15.44 1.30 -9.02
N GLY A 174 -16.05 2.01 -8.07
CA GLY A 174 -17.45 2.46 -8.08
C GLY A 174 -18.29 1.99 -6.90
N GLY A 175 -17.74 1.23 -5.95
CA GLY A 175 -18.46 0.70 -4.79
C GLY A 175 -18.08 -0.74 -4.45
N LEU A 176 -18.63 -1.26 -3.36
CA LEU A 176 -18.34 -2.60 -2.86
C LEU A 176 -19.12 -3.65 -3.66
N VAL A 177 -18.44 -4.73 -4.05
CA VAL A 177 -19.02 -5.77 -4.89
C VAL A 177 -19.58 -6.92 -4.04
N PRO A 178 -20.85 -7.32 -4.19
CA PRO A 178 -21.41 -8.51 -3.52
C PRO A 178 -20.60 -9.77 -3.83
N GLY A 179 -20.50 -10.65 -2.84
CA GLY A 179 -19.73 -11.89 -2.94
C GLY A 179 -18.24 -11.71 -3.28
N SER A 180 -17.66 -10.54 -2.99
CA SER A 180 -16.23 -10.30 -3.15
C SER A 180 -15.46 -10.44 -1.83
N LEU A 181 -14.16 -10.70 -1.94
CA LEU A 181 -13.23 -10.66 -0.82
C LEU A 181 -12.25 -9.51 -1.01
N THR A 182 -12.31 -8.52 -0.12
CA THR A 182 -11.46 -7.31 -0.14
C THR A 182 -10.51 -7.32 1.05
N LEU A 183 -9.20 -7.24 0.78
CA LEU A 183 -8.16 -7.16 1.81
C LEU A 183 -7.68 -5.72 1.97
N VAL A 184 -7.68 -5.20 3.19
CA VAL A 184 -7.09 -3.91 3.56
C VAL A 184 -5.79 -4.17 4.33
N GLY A 185 -4.68 -3.97 3.64
CA GLY A 185 -3.32 -4.05 4.14
C GLY A 185 -2.80 -2.70 4.64
N GLY A 186 -1.78 -2.72 5.48
CA GLY A 186 -1.06 -1.51 5.90
C GLY A 186 -0.40 -1.62 7.27
N ASP A 187 0.41 -0.62 7.60
CA ASP A 187 1.16 -0.58 8.85
C ASP A 187 0.24 -0.56 10.09
N PRO A 188 0.66 -1.14 11.22
CA PRO A 188 -0.09 -1.01 12.48
C PRO A 188 -0.30 0.46 12.85
N GLY A 189 -1.53 0.84 13.21
CA GLY A 189 -1.86 2.22 13.60
C GLY A 189 -2.11 3.21 12.45
N VAL A 190 -2.04 2.78 11.18
CA VAL A 190 -2.31 3.66 10.02
C VAL A 190 -3.78 4.11 9.92
N GLY A 191 -4.71 3.33 10.50
CA GLY A 191 -6.16 3.62 10.49
C GLY A 191 -7.05 2.56 9.86
N LYS A 192 -6.57 1.32 9.62
CA LYS A 192 -7.34 0.24 8.95
C LYS A 192 -8.67 -0.11 9.64
N SER A 193 -8.64 -0.35 10.95
CA SER A 193 -9.85 -0.66 11.72
C SER A 193 -10.82 0.52 11.75
N THR A 194 -10.31 1.75 11.79
CA THR A 194 -11.13 2.96 11.66
C THR A 194 -11.82 3.04 10.29
N LEU A 195 -11.08 2.78 9.21
CA LEU A 195 -11.61 2.77 7.85
C LEU A 195 -12.72 1.73 7.69
N LEU A 196 -12.49 0.48 8.11
CA LEU A 196 -13.50 -0.58 7.97
C LEU A 196 -14.71 -0.37 8.85
N LEU A 197 -14.55 0.20 10.05
CA LEU A 197 -15.68 0.51 10.92
C LEU A 197 -16.55 1.64 10.31
N GLN A 198 -15.94 2.67 9.70
CA GLN A 198 -16.67 3.69 8.96
C GLN A 198 -17.34 3.13 7.69
N ILE A 199 -16.70 2.22 6.97
CA ILE A 199 -17.32 1.52 5.83
C ILE A 199 -18.51 0.67 6.29
N ALA A 200 -18.39 -0.04 7.41
CA ALA A 200 -19.48 -0.82 7.99
C ALA A 200 -20.69 0.06 8.32
N ALA A 201 -20.48 1.22 8.92
CA ALA A 201 -21.52 2.22 9.18
C ALA A 201 -22.21 2.68 7.89
N MET A 202 -21.44 3.06 6.85
CA MET A 202 -21.98 3.51 5.55
C MET A 202 -22.83 2.45 4.86
N ILE A 203 -22.47 1.17 4.97
CA ILE A 203 -23.25 0.06 4.40
C ILE A 203 -24.60 -0.09 5.12
N THR A 204 -24.66 0.21 6.42
CA THR A 204 -25.89 0.16 7.22
C THR A 204 -26.79 1.37 6.97
N GLU A 205 -26.24 2.58 6.82
CA GLU A 205 -27.02 3.83 6.58
C GLU A 205 -27.92 3.79 5.35
N GLU A 206 -27.53 3.07 4.28
CA GLU A 206 -28.34 2.96 3.07
C GLU A 206 -29.68 2.24 3.27
N CYS A 207 -29.81 1.45 4.34
CA CYS A 207 -30.94 0.59 4.59
C CYS A 207 -31.97 1.24 5.54
N ASN A 208 -32.38 2.49 5.29
CA ASN A 208 -33.49 3.11 6.05
C ASN A 208 -34.88 2.50 5.77
N ASP A 209 -34.96 1.41 5.00
CA ASP A 209 -36.17 0.58 4.86
C ASP A 209 -36.23 -0.49 5.96
N SER A 210 -37.45 -0.83 6.39
CA SER A 210 -37.77 -1.63 7.59
C SER A 210 -37.24 -3.08 7.64
N GLU A 211 -36.41 -3.51 6.69
CA GLU A 211 -35.76 -4.82 6.61
C GLU A 211 -34.25 -4.71 6.29
N ALA A 212 -33.55 -3.83 7.00
CA ALA A 212 -32.10 -3.68 6.85
C ALA A 212 -31.34 -4.94 7.34
N SER A 213 -30.73 -5.68 6.41
CA SER A 213 -29.78 -6.74 6.78
C SER A 213 -28.55 -6.11 7.47
N PRO A 214 -28.17 -6.57 8.67
CA PRO A 214 -27.11 -5.93 9.45
C PRO A 214 -25.72 -6.14 8.88
N VAL A 215 -24.76 -5.31 9.29
CA VAL A 215 -23.32 -5.57 9.08
C VAL A 215 -22.75 -6.23 10.33
N VAL A 216 -21.95 -7.29 10.15
CA VAL A 216 -21.28 -7.97 11.26
C VAL A 216 -19.79 -7.64 11.25
N TYR A 217 -19.30 -7.02 12.32
CA TYR A 217 -17.91 -6.73 12.57
C TYR A 217 -17.33 -7.75 13.55
N VAL A 218 -16.42 -8.59 13.06
CA VAL A 218 -15.75 -9.61 13.85
C VAL A 218 -14.34 -9.18 14.15
N SER A 219 -13.95 -9.18 15.43
CA SER A 219 -12.56 -8.98 15.81
C SER A 219 -12.01 -10.12 16.66
N GLY A 220 -10.79 -10.52 16.36
CA GLY A 220 -10.02 -11.40 17.23
C GLY A 220 -8.93 -10.69 18.04
N GLU A 221 -8.70 -9.40 17.75
CA GLU A 221 -7.70 -8.57 18.44
C GLU A 221 -8.31 -7.77 19.59
N GLU A 222 -9.52 -7.25 19.41
CA GLU A 222 -10.14 -6.30 20.32
C GLU A 222 -11.44 -6.84 20.93
N SER A 223 -11.75 -6.39 22.15
CA SER A 223 -13.02 -6.71 22.80
C SER A 223 -14.17 -5.91 22.20
N VAL A 224 -15.40 -6.39 22.38
CA VAL A 224 -16.61 -5.72 21.89
C VAL A 224 -16.73 -4.30 22.48
N GLU A 225 -16.35 -4.12 23.74
CA GLU A 225 -16.38 -2.83 24.44
C GLU A 225 -15.34 -1.85 23.87
N GLN A 226 -14.16 -2.33 23.48
CA GLN A 226 -13.12 -1.50 22.85
C GLN A 226 -13.56 -0.99 21.48
N ILE A 227 -14.19 -1.85 20.69
CA ILE A 227 -14.75 -1.49 19.38
C ILE A 227 -15.92 -0.52 19.58
N GLY A 228 -16.80 -0.78 20.55
CA GLY A 228 -17.92 0.11 20.91
C GLY A 228 -17.46 1.51 21.29
N ASN A 229 -16.44 1.64 22.15
CA ASN A 229 -15.85 2.94 22.51
C ASN A 229 -15.25 3.67 21.31
N ARG A 230 -14.70 2.92 20.34
CA ARG A 230 -14.19 3.51 19.09
C ARG A 230 -15.33 3.97 18.20
N ALA A 231 -16.39 3.18 18.06
CA ALA A 231 -17.58 3.55 17.29
C ALA A 231 -18.23 4.82 17.84
N ASP A 232 -18.38 4.90 19.17
CA ASP A 232 -18.93 6.08 19.87
C ASP A 232 -18.10 7.34 19.59
N ARG A 233 -16.77 7.24 19.66
CA ARG A 233 -15.86 8.35 19.31
C ARG A 233 -15.98 8.78 17.84
N LEU A 234 -16.25 7.85 16.93
CA LEU A 234 -16.45 8.13 15.52
C LEU A 234 -17.86 8.67 15.22
N GLY A 235 -18.76 8.71 16.21
CA GLY A 235 -20.15 9.11 16.04
C GLY A 235 -20.99 8.12 15.25
N ILE A 236 -20.58 6.84 15.23
CA ILE A 236 -21.27 5.75 14.53
C ILE A 236 -22.47 5.34 15.39
N THR A 237 -23.67 5.54 14.86
CA THR A 237 -24.95 5.24 15.55
C THR A 237 -25.71 4.08 14.94
N GLU A 238 -25.16 3.49 13.88
CA GLU A 238 -25.82 2.53 13.03
C GLU A 238 -25.80 1.12 13.66
N ASP A 239 -26.77 0.29 13.27
CA ASP A 239 -26.90 -1.08 13.76
C ASP A 239 -25.81 -2.01 13.18
N ILE A 240 -24.63 -1.98 13.80
CA ILE A 240 -23.50 -2.86 13.52
C ILE A 240 -23.42 -3.94 14.61
N TYR A 241 -23.45 -5.21 14.21
CA TYR A 241 -23.30 -6.33 15.12
C TYR A 241 -21.83 -6.59 15.38
N LEU A 242 -21.41 -6.47 16.63
CA LEU A 242 -20.04 -6.73 17.05
C LEU A 242 -19.90 -8.15 17.57
N TYR A 243 -18.87 -8.86 17.12
CA TYR A 243 -18.58 -10.21 17.58
C TYR A 243 -17.08 -10.40 17.84
N SER A 244 -16.73 -10.93 19.01
CA SER A 244 -15.33 -11.23 19.35
C SER A 244 -15.12 -12.74 19.35
N SER A 245 -14.38 -13.24 18.36
CA SER A 245 -14.01 -14.66 18.25
C SER A 245 -12.84 -14.84 17.29
N ASN A 246 -12.09 -15.92 17.53
CA ASN A 246 -10.91 -16.29 16.74
C ASN A 246 -11.16 -17.54 15.87
N ASP A 247 -12.28 -18.23 16.05
CA ASP A 247 -12.58 -19.47 15.33
C ASP A 247 -13.53 -19.20 14.15
N ILE A 248 -13.03 -19.35 12.91
CA ILE A 248 -13.82 -19.09 11.71
C ILE A 248 -15.06 -19.97 11.61
N GLU A 249 -14.98 -21.22 12.07
CA GLU A 249 -16.14 -22.11 12.01
C GLU A 249 -17.27 -21.63 12.93
N ASP A 250 -16.93 -21.09 14.10
CA ASP A 250 -17.89 -20.51 15.03
C ASP A 250 -18.43 -19.17 14.51
N ILE A 251 -17.57 -18.33 13.94
CA ILE A 251 -17.96 -17.07 13.29
C ILE A 251 -19.00 -17.33 12.20
N LEU A 252 -18.69 -18.19 11.22
CA LEU A 252 -19.58 -18.45 10.09
C LEU A 252 -20.92 -19.08 10.53
N LYS A 253 -20.92 -19.93 11.56
CA LYS A 253 -22.16 -20.50 12.13
C LYS A 253 -23.05 -19.45 12.77
N LYS A 254 -22.49 -18.50 13.54
CA LYS A 254 -23.27 -17.46 14.22
C LYS A 254 -23.76 -16.39 13.24
N VAL A 255 -22.93 -16.04 12.26
CA VAL A 255 -23.25 -15.09 11.20
C VAL A 255 -24.40 -15.60 10.31
N GLN A 256 -24.58 -16.92 10.19
CA GLN A 256 -25.66 -17.52 9.41
C GLN A 256 -27.05 -17.08 9.82
N TYR A 257 -27.32 -16.99 11.12
CA TYR A 257 -28.63 -16.59 11.62
C TYR A 257 -28.97 -15.12 11.31
N LEU A 258 -27.94 -14.30 11.08
CA LEU A 258 -28.09 -12.86 10.85
C LEU A 258 -28.18 -12.49 9.37
N SER A 259 -27.74 -13.38 8.46
CA SER A 259 -27.69 -13.14 7.00
C SER A 259 -27.23 -11.72 6.65
N PRO A 260 -25.98 -11.35 7.03
CA PRO A 260 -25.57 -9.95 6.98
C PRO A 260 -25.37 -9.44 5.57
N ARG A 261 -25.51 -8.12 5.40
CA ARG A 261 -25.20 -7.43 4.14
C ARG A 261 -23.70 -7.39 3.85
N ALA A 262 -22.87 -7.38 4.89
CA ALA A 262 -21.42 -7.43 4.80
C ALA A 262 -20.81 -8.06 6.06
N LEU A 263 -19.66 -8.71 5.89
CA LEU A 263 -18.87 -9.29 6.98
C LEU A 263 -17.49 -8.64 7.03
N VAL A 264 -17.12 -8.10 8.20
CA VAL A 264 -15.79 -7.53 8.44
C VAL A 264 -15.01 -8.44 9.39
N ILE A 265 -13.73 -8.69 9.11
CA ILE A 265 -12.83 -9.50 9.95
C ILE A 265 -11.55 -8.72 10.25
N ASP A 266 -11.37 -8.38 11.54
CA ASP A 266 -10.25 -7.61 12.09
C ASP A 266 -9.49 -8.41 13.18
N SER A 267 -8.44 -9.16 12.87
CA SER A 267 -7.71 -9.26 11.60
C SER A 267 -7.61 -10.71 11.14
N ILE A 268 -7.19 -10.93 9.90
CA ILE A 268 -6.97 -12.29 9.37
C ILE A 268 -5.86 -13.03 10.13
N GLN A 269 -4.96 -12.30 10.81
CA GLN A 269 -3.88 -12.89 11.60
C GLN A 269 -4.36 -13.52 12.91
N THR A 270 -5.47 -13.06 13.48
CA THR A 270 -5.95 -13.60 14.77
C THR A 270 -6.87 -14.79 14.63
N VAL A 271 -7.42 -15.02 13.45
CA VAL A 271 -8.36 -16.10 13.21
C VAL A 271 -7.66 -17.41 12.84
N TYR A 272 -8.28 -18.53 13.18
CA TYR A 272 -7.79 -19.86 12.86
C TYR A 272 -8.92 -20.82 12.50
N LEU A 273 -8.54 -21.90 11.82
CA LEU A 273 -9.37 -23.07 11.52
C LEU A 273 -8.84 -24.27 12.30
N LYS A 274 -9.72 -24.93 13.07
CA LYS A 274 -9.36 -26.09 13.92
C LYS A 274 -8.81 -27.27 13.12
N GLY A 275 -9.30 -27.47 11.89
CA GLY A 275 -8.89 -28.58 11.03
C GLY A 275 -7.51 -28.43 10.37
N ILE A 276 -6.80 -27.31 10.58
CA ILE A 276 -5.53 -27.00 9.92
C ILE A 276 -4.41 -26.90 10.96
N MET A 277 -3.24 -27.47 10.64
CA MET A 277 -2.06 -27.38 11.50
C MET A 277 -1.43 -25.98 11.44
N GLY A 278 -1.06 -25.43 12.59
CA GLY A 278 -0.37 -24.15 12.71
C GLY A 278 -0.99 -23.25 13.77
N SER A 279 -0.20 -22.31 14.29
CA SER A 279 -0.73 -21.27 15.17
C SER A 279 -1.50 -20.23 14.35
N PRO A 280 -2.49 -19.54 14.95
CA PRO A 280 -3.09 -18.34 14.37
C PRO A 280 -1.99 -17.37 13.87
N GLY A 281 -2.21 -16.77 12.71
CA GLY A 281 -1.25 -15.87 12.07
C GLY A 281 -0.13 -16.56 11.28
N GLY A 282 -0.02 -17.90 11.35
CA GLY A 282 0.88 -18.66 10.48
C GLY A 282 0.44 -18.62 9.01
N ILE A 283 1.40 -18.67 8.08
CA ILE A 283 1.15 -18.56 6.62
C ILE A 283 0.07 -19.55 6.13
N MET A 284 0.15 -20.82 6.58
CA MET A 284 -0.80 -21.86 6.19
C MET A 284 -2.21 -21.59 6.71
N GLN A 285 -2.34 -21.27 8.00
CA GLN A 285 -3.62 -20.88 8.61
C GLN A 285 -4.22 -19.67 7.88
N VAL A 286 -3.46 -18.59 7.70
CA VAL A 286 -3.92 -17.36 7.04
C VAL A 286 -4.39 -17.62 5.60
N LYS A 287 -3.70 -18.45 4.81
CA LYS A 287 -4.13 -18.83 3.45
C LYS A 287 -5.44 -19.61 3.43
N GLU A 288 -5.55 -20.61 4.28
CA GLU A 288 -6.73 -21.49 4.30
C GLU A 288 -7.96 -20.76 4.88
N CYS A 289 -7.77 -19.95 5.92
CA CYS A 289 -8.77 -19.03 6.45
C CYS A 289 -9.29 -18.10 5.35
N THR A 290 -8.39 -17.47 4.60
CA THR A 290 -8.76 -16.57 3.49
C THR A 290 -9.51 -17.30 2.38
N SER A 291 -9.06 -18.52 2.01
CA SER A 291 -9.72 -19.33 0.98
C SER A 291 -11.12 -19.77 1.40
N THR A 292 -11.29 -20.11 2.68
CA THR A 292 -12.58 -20.43 3.30
C THR A 292 -13.53 -19.24 3.23
N LEU A 293 -13.05 -18.05 3.57
CA LEU A 293 -13.83 -16.81 3.53
C LEU A 293 -14.17 -16.38 2.10
N LEU A 294 -13.29 -16.61 1.13
CA LEU A 294 -13.58 -16.39 -0.28
C LEU A 294 -14.70 -17.31 -0.76
N ARG A 295 -14.64 -18.60 -0.42
CA ARG A 295 -15.68 -19.57 -0.76
C ARG A 295 -17.01 -19.18 -0.15
N PHE A 296 -17.00 -18.77 1.11
CA PHE A 296 -18.17 -18.22 1.79
C PHE A 296 -18.76 -17.04 1.00
N ALA A 297 -17.96 -16.00 0.72
CA ALA A 297 -18.40 -14.82 -0.02
C ALA A 297 -19.03 -15.17 -1.37
N LYS A 298 -18.39 -16.05 -2.15
CA LYS A 298 -18.90 -16.48 -3.47
C LYS A 298 -20.20 -17.29 -3.39
N THR A 299 -20.37 -18.08 -2.33
CA THR A 299 -21.56 -18.95 -2.19
C THR A 299 -22.76 -18.18 -1.66
N THR A 300 -22.53 -17.26 -0.73
CA THR A 300 -23.60 -16.49 -0.07
C THR A 300 -23.89 -15.15 -0.75
N ASN A 301 -23.05 -14.75 -1.71
CA ASN A 301 -23.06 -13.43 -2.32
C ASN A 301 -22.86 -12.27 -1.33
N ILE A 302 -22.30 -12.55 -0.14
CA ILE A 302 -22.01 -11.54 0.88
C ILE A 302 -20.57 -11.03 0.71
N PRO A 303 -20.36 -9.71 0.59
CA PRO A 303 -19.01 -9.14 0.57
C PRO A 303 -18.32 -9.31 1.92
N VAL A 304 -17.05 -9.71 1.87
CA VAL A 304 -16.20 -9.90 3.04
C VAL A 304 -15.00 -8.93 2.98
N LEU A 305 -14.81 -8.16 4.04
CA LEU A 305 -13.73 -7.20 4.22
C LEU A 305 -12.75 -7.75 5.27
N LEU A 306 -11.47 -7.89 4.90
CA LEU A 306 -10.41 -8.43 5.75
C LEU A 306 -9.39 -7.37 6.10
N ILE A 307 -8.95 -7.31 7.36
CA ILE A 307 -7.76 -6.55 7.75
C ILE A 307 -6.55 -7.47 7.75
N GLY A 308 -5.48 -7.02 7.10
CA GLY A 308 -4.17 -7.63 7.17
C GLY A 308 -3.11 -6.64 7.66
N HIS A 309 -2.43 -6.98 8.75
CA HIS A 309 -1.24 -6.23 9.20
C HIS A 309 -0.01 -6.53 8.32
N VAL A 310 0.71 -5.46 7.94
CA VAL A 310 2.07 -5.57 7.37
C VAL A 310 3.07 -5.49 8.53
N THR A 311 4.05 -6.39 8.57
CA THR A 311 5.13 -6.35 9.58
C THR A 311 6.35 -5.60 9.06
N LYS A 312 7.15 -5.00 9.96
CA LYS A 312 8.30 -4.11 9.65
C LYS A 312 9.40 -4.71 8.75
N SER A 313 9.40 -6.02 8.52
CA SER A 313 10.33 -6.71 7.64
C SER A 313 9.75 -7.09 6.28
N GLY A 314 8.46 -6.81 6.00
CA GLY A 314 7.79 -7.26 4.78
C GLY A 314 7.60 -8.78 4.64
N ASP A 315 8.17 -9.59 5.54
CA ASP A 315 8.41 -11.02 5.32
C ASP A 315 7.53 -11.98 6.15
N ILE A 316 6.73 -11.54 7.12
CA ILE A 316 5.86 -12.47 7.88
C ILE A 316 4.45 -12.44 7.31
N ALA A 317 4.10 -13.51 6.60
CA ALA A 317 2.79 -13.75 5.96
C ALA A 317 2.24 -12.49 5.28
N GLY A 318 3.11 -11.79 4.53
CA GLY A 318 2.77 -10.51 3.94
C GLY A 318 1.51 -10.59 3.08
N PRO A 319 0.80 -9.47 2.87
CA PRO A 319 -0.40 -9.45 2.04
C PRO A 319 -0.13 -10.01 0.63
N ARG A 320 1.11 -10.02 0.13
CA ARG A 320 1.54 -10.75 -1.09
C ARG A 320 1.10 -12.21 -1.17
N VAL A 321 1.07 -12.90 -0.04
CA VAL A 321 0.61 -14.28 0.01
C VAL A 321 -0.90 -14.39 -0.21
N LEU A 322 -1.65 -13.41 0.30
CA LEU A 322 -3.10 -13.31 0.20
C LEU A 322 -3.54 -12.59 -1.09
N GLU A 323 -2.67 -11.76 -1.67
CA GLU A 323 -2.91 -10.92 -2.85
C GLU A 323 -3.41 -11.76 -4.02
N HIS A 324 -2.91 -12.98 -4.17
CA HIS A 324 -3.36 -13.87 -5.24
C HIS A 324 -4.73 -14.53 -4.97
N ILE A 325 -5.09 -14.71 -3.69
CA ILE A 325 -6.33 -15.38 -3.26
C ILE A 325 -7.52 -14.42 -3.33
N VAL A 326 -7.35 -13.19 -2.82
CA VAL A 326 -8.44 -12.22 -2.71
C VAL A 326 -8.80 -11.56 -4.06
N ASP A 327 -9.99 -10.98 -4.15
CA ASP A 327 -10.43 -10.29 -5.38
C ASP A 327 -9.90 -8.85 -5.46
N VAL A 328 -9.86 -8.16 -4.32
CA VAL A 328 -9.38 -6.77 -4.20
C VAL A 328 -8.36 -6.66 -3.07
N VAL A 329 -7.29 -5.92 -3.30
CA VAL A 329 -6.22 -5.62 -2.32
C VAL A 329 -6.03 -4.12 -2.28
N LEU A 330 -6.32 -3.55 -1.12
CA LEU A 330 -6.10 -2.15 -0.79
C LEU A 330 -4.95 -2.04 0.21
N TYR A 331 -4.07 -1.07 0.01
CA TYR A 331 -3.02 -0.72 0.97
C TYR A 331 -3.28 0.67 1.51
N MET A 332 -3.32 0.78 2.83
CA MET A 332 -3.36 2.04 3.54
C MET A 332 -1.94 2.43 3.95
N GLU A 333 -1.45 3.53 3.40
CA GLU A 333 -0.12 4.08 3.59
C GLU A 333 -0.23 5.41 4.37
N GLY A 334 0.71 5.68 5.26
CA GLY A 334 0.75 6.92 6.01
C GLY A 334 2.12 7.12 6.64
N GLU A 335 2.74 8.27 6.37
CA GLU A 335 3.99 8.64 7.04
C GLU A 335 3.73 8.98 8.52
N LYS A 336 4.74 8.72 9.36
CA LYS A 336 4.64 8.93 10.81
C LYS A 336 4.33 10.38 11.20
N TYR A 337 4.76 11.34 10.38
CA TYR A 337 4.64 12.77 10.66
C TYR A 337 3.59 13.49 9.81
N SER A 338 2.94 12.77 8.89
CA SER A 338 1.83 13.32 8.12
C SER A 338 0.50 13.00 8.81
N THR A 339 -0.44 13.94 8.83
CA THR A 339 -1.83 13.67 9.24
C THR A 339 -2.61 12.92 8.16
N HIS A 340 -2.07 12.93 6.94
CA HIS A 340 -2.70 12.34 5.78
C HIS A 340 -2.41 10.84 5.66
N ARG A 341 -3.38 10.12 5.11
CA ARG A 341 -3.36 8.68 4.85
C ARG A 341 -3.80 8.46 3.41
N MET A 342 -3.11 7.58 2.73
CA MET A 342 -3.34 7.23 1.34
C MET A 342 -3.87 5.80 1.26
N LEU A 343 -4.92 5.58 0.47
CA LEU A 343 -5.50 4.26 0.22
C LEU A 343 -5.31 3.90 -1.26
N ARG A 344 -4.51 2.87 -1.54
CA ARG A 344 -4.15 2.48 -2.91
C ARG A 344 -4.67 1.09 -3.23
N ALA A 345 -5.22 0.91 -4.43
CA ALA A 345 -5.57 -0.41 -4.93
C ALA A 345 -4.35 -1.08 -5.61
N VAL A 346 -3.78 -2.12 -5.01
CA VAL A 346 -2.70 -2.91 -5.65
C VAL A 346 -3.27 -3.99 -6.56
N LYS A 347 -4.44 -4.52 -6.22
CA LYS A 347 -5.18 -5.47 -7.04
C LYS A 347 -6.65 -5.09 -6.98
N ASN A 348 -7.29 -4.91 -8.13
CA ASN A 348 -8.73 -4.70 -8.18
C ASN A 348 -9.30 -5.43 -9.40
N ARG A 349 -10.01 -6.54 -9.17
CA ARG A 349 -10.70 -7.28 -10.25
C ARG A 349 -11.94 -6.57 -10.78
N PHE A 350 -12.40 -5.54 -10.07
CA PHE A 350 -13.64 -4.83 -10.36
C PHE A 350 -13.40 -3.35 -10.71
N GLY A 351 -12.14 -2.92 -10.87
CA GLY A 351 -11.82 -1.52 -11.06
C GLY A 351 -10.36 -1.30 -11.41
N SER A 352 -9.97 -0.03 -11.55
CA SER A 352 -8.58 0.33 -11.82
C SER A 352 -7.73 0.20 -10.55
N THR A 353 -6.48 -0.22 -10.71
CA THR A 353 -5.45 -0.18 -9.66
C THR A 353 -4.80 1.19 -9.52
N ASP A 354 -5.02 2.08 -10.48
CA ASP A 354 -4.43 3.41 -10.45
C ASP A 354 -5.17 4.33 -9.48
N GLU A 355 -6.39 4.00 -9.03
CA GLU A 355 -7.12 4.89 -8.12
C GLU A 355 -6.45 4.99 -6.75
N LEU A 356 -6.41 6.22 -6.23
CA LEU A 356 -5.82 6.58 -4.96
C LEU A 356 -6.86 7.35 -4.15
N GLY A 357 -7.08 6.93 -2.91
CA GLY A 357 -7.89 7.63 -1.91
C GLY A 357 -6.99 8.44 -1.00
N VAL A 358 -7.39 9.66 -0.65
CA VAL A 358 -6.63 10.51 0.28
C VAL A 358 -7.54 10.88 1.43
N PHE A 359 -7.08 10.61 2.63
CA PHE A 359 -7.81 10.81 3.87
C PHE A 359 -6.95 11.60 4.86
N GLU A 360 -7.59 12.36 5.74
CA GLU A 360 -6.96 12.98 6.89
C GLU A 360 -7.47 12.33 8.16
N MET A 361 -6.57 11.98 9.09
CA MET A 361 -6.95 11.42 10.38
C MET A 361 -7.32 12.55 11.34
N SER A 362 -8.61 12.67 11.64
CA SER A 362 -9.17 13.63 12.58
C SER A 362 -9.59 12.96 13.90
N HIS A 363 -10.02 13.75 14.89
CA HIS A 363 -10.61 13.24 16.13
C HIS A 363 -11.89 12.43 15.87
N SER A 364 -12.65 12.80 14.82
CA SER A 364 -13.86 12.10 14.35
C SER A 364 -13.57 10.90 13.42
N GLY A 365 -12.31 10.53 13.23
CA GLY A 365 -11.92 9.45 12.31
C GLY A 365 -11.35 9.93 10.98
N LEU A 366 -11.43 9.08 9.95
CA LEU A 366 -10.90 9.40 8.63
C LEU A 366 -11.88 10.30 7.87
N GLN A 367 -11.40 11.46 7.44
CA GLN A 367 -12.12 12.38 6.58
C GLN A 367 -11.51 12.36 5.18
N ALA A 368 -12.35 12.31 4.14
CA ALA A 368 -11.84 12.35 2.77
C ALA A 368 -11.35 13.75 2.40
N VAL A 369 -10.20 13.81 1.75
CA VAL A 369 -9.62 15.05 1.22
C VAL A 369 -10.02 15.20 -0.24
N SER A 370 -10.98 16.07 -0.49
CA SER A 370 -11.51 16.36 -1.83
C SER A 370 -10.47 17.03 -2.74
N ASN A 371 -9.62 17.91 -2.20
CA ASN A 371 -8.55 18.60 -2.94
C ASN A 371 -7.17 18.22 -2.40
N ALA A 372 -6.72 16.99 -2.71
CA ALA A 372 -5.42 16.50 -2.24
C ALA A 372 -4.21 17.27 -2.81
N SER A 373 -4.42 18.15 -3.80
CA SER A 373 -3.36 18.99 -4.35
C SER A 373 -3.05 20.22 -3.50
N GLU A 374 -4.00 20.71 -2.71
CA GLU A 374 -3.77 21.82 -1.75
C GLU A 374 -2.93 21.36 -0.55
N MET A 375 -2.96 20.06 -0.26
CA MET A 375 -2.25 19.39 0.84
C MET A 375 -0.73 19.56 0.81
N PHE A 376 -0.17 19.77 -0.38
CA PHE A 376 1.26 19.78 -0.64
C PHE A 376 1.79 21.19 -0.95
N LEU A 377 0.92 22.19 -0.89
CA LEU A 377 1.28 23.59 -1.00
C LEU A 377 1.48 24.15 0.42
N SER A 378 2.54 24.90 0.62
CA SER A 378 2.82 25.50 1.93
C SER A 378 1.82 26.62 2.24
N GLU A 379 1.40 26.77 3.51
CA GLU A 379 0.63 27.94 3.95
C GLU A 379 1.46 29.19 3.69
N GLN A 380 0.98 30.03 2.77
CA GLN A 380 1.73 31.17 2.29
C GLN A 380 1.79 32.26 3.36
N HIS A 381 2.98 32.49 3.92
CA HIS A 381 3.27 33.75 4.58
C HIS A 381 3.41 34.84 3.51
N LEU A 382 2.31 35.55 3.27
CA LEU A 382 2.23 36.71 2.36
C LEU A 382 3.24 37.83 2.72
N ASP A 383 3.85 37.76 3.91
CA ASP A 383 4.80 38.73 4.46
C ASP A 383 6.28 38.36 4.24
N SER A 384 6.60 37.19 3.67
CA SER A 384 8.00 36.83 3.37
C SER A 384 8.45 37.43 2.03
N GLU A 385 9.33 38.43 2.10
CA GLU A 385 10.00 39.02 0.95
C GLU A 385 10.80 37.95 0.18
N ILE A 386 10.22 37.47 -0.93
CA ILE A 386 10.88 36.80 -2.06
C ILE A 386 11.58 35.46 -1.71
N LEU A 387 10.85 34.35 -1.84
CA LEU A 387 11.44 33.00 -1.90
C LEU A 387 11.89 32.67 -3.32
N ALA A 388 13.08 33.14 -3.72
CA ALA A 388 13.73 32.63 -4.93
C ALA A 388 14.12 31.16 -4.73
N GLY A 389 13.94 30.34 -5.76
CA GLY A 389 14.24 28.91 -5.73
C GLY A 389 13.06 27.98 -5.50
N LEU A 390 11.82 28.46 -5.59
CA LEU A 390 10.62 27.64 -5.47
C LEU A 390 9.95 27.45 -6.84
N ALA A 391 9.62 26.20 -7.20
CA ALA A 391 8.86 25.87 -8.40
C ALA A 391 7.85 24.75 -8.11
N VAL A 392 6.69 24.80 -8.78
CA VAL A 392 5.63 23.81 -8.60
C VAL A 392 5.71 22.74 -9.68
N ALA A 393 5.93 21.50 -9.26
CA ALA A 393 5.89 20.31 -10.11
C ALA A 393 4.51 19.69 -10.10
N VAL A 394 4.08 19.16 -11.25
CA VAL A 394 2.83 18.39 -11.33
C VAL A 394 3.15 16.93 -11.48
N ILE A 395 2.92 16.17 -10.43
CA ILE A 395 3.18 14.74 -10.39
C ILE A 395 1.88 13.94 -10.46
N MET A 396 1.99 12.66 -10.78
CA MET A 396 0.91 11.71 -10.66
C MET A 396 1.36 10.54 -9.81
N ASP A 397 0.45 10.12 -8.94
CA ASP A 397 0.57 8.88 -8.22
C ASP A 397 -0.70 8.06 -8.45
N GLY A 398 -0.55 6.99 -9.22
CA GLY A 398 -1.66 6.27 -9.85
C GLY A 398 -2.46 7.16 -10.82
N SER A 399 -3.71 7.44 -10.47
CA SER A 399 -4.67 8.22 -11.24
C SER A 399 -4.79 9.65 -10.69
N ARG A 400 -4.34 9.91 -9.45
CA ARG A 400 -4.41 11.25 -8.88
C ARG A 400 -3.22 12.08 -9.35
N THR A 401 -3.51 13.35 -9.55
CA THR A 401 -2.51 14.36 -9.88
C THR A 401 -2.28 15.23 -8.65
N PHE A 402 -1.02 15.42 -8.29
CA PHE A 402 -0.57 16.20 -7.16
C PHE A 402 0.29 17.35 -7.64
N LEU A 403 0.16 18.51 -6.99
CA LEU A 403 1.06 19.64 -7.19
C LEU A 403 2.01 19.64 -6.01
N ILE A 404 3.31 19.69 -6.27
CA ILE A 404 4.33 19.61 -5.23
C ILE A 404 5.33 20.75 -5.42
N GLU A 405 5.66 21.40 -4.32
CA GLU A 405 6.70 22.42 -4.31
C GLU A 405 8.10 21.78 -4.29
N ILE A 406 8.93 22.22 -5.22
CA ILE A 406 10.36 21.91 -5.27
C ILE A 406 11.12 23.16 -4.87
N GLN A 407 11.97 23.01 -3.86
CA GLN A 407 12.84 24.07 -3.35
C GLN A 407 14.28 23.79 -3.77
N ALA A 408 14.95 24.84 -4.23
CA ALA A 408 16.36 24.84 -4.56
C ALA A 408 17.08 26.00 -3.85
N LEU A 409 18.27 25.72 -3.34
CA LEU A 409 19.18 26.73 -2.80
C LEU A 409 20.55 26.57 -3.48
N CYS A 410 20.93 27.55 -4.28
CA CYS A 410 22.23 27.67 -4.92
C CYS A 410 23.11 28.61 -4.09
N LEU A 411 24.19 28.12 -3.52
CA LEU A 411 25.17 28.92 -2.79
C LEU A 411 26.44 29.09 -3.62
N SER A 412 26.80 30.34 -3.89
CA SER A 412 28.02 30.69 -4.61
C SER A 412 29.25 30.59 -3.70
N GLY A 413 30.39 30.12 -4.23
CA GLY A 413 31.68 30.13 -3.53
C GLY A 413 31.93 28.97 -2.55
N SER A 414 31.04 27.98 -2.50
CA SER A 414 31.22 26.74 -1.73
C SER A 414 31.54 25.57 -2.66
N THR A 415 32.58 24.79 -2.36
CA THR A 415 33.02 23.69 -3.23
C THR A 415 31.98 22.57 -3.33
N GLY A 416 31.27 22.51 -4.45
CA GLY A 416 30.65 21.32 -5.05
C GLY A 416 29.69 20.47 -4.20
N SER A 417 29.30 20.92 -3.02
CA SER A 417 28.40 20.15 -2.14
C SER A 417 27.02 20.06 -2.76
N ARG A 418 26.49 18.84 -2.88
CA ARG A 418 25.14 18.57 -3.39
C ARG A 418 24.40 17.79 -2.32
N GLN A 419 23.26 18.31 -1.91
CA GLN A 419 22.38 17.63 -0.99
C GLN A 419 20.98 17.62 -1.57
N VAL A 420 20.41 16.43 -1.71
CA VAL A 420 19.08 16.25 -2.28
C VAL A 420 18.21 15.51 -1.27
N ASN A 421 17.00 16.00 -1.08
CA ASN A 421 15.98 15.36 -0.27
C ASN A 421 14.71 15.20 -1.11
N GLY A 422 14.16 13.98 -1.17
CA GLY A 422 13.01 13.66 -2.01
C GLY A 422 13.30 13.50 -3.51
N ILE A 423 14.56 13.57 -3.97
CA ILE A 423 14.95 13.38 -5.38
C ILE A 423 16.13 12.42 -5.45
N HIS A 424 16.17 11.54 -6.46
CA HIS A 424 17.34 10.71 -6.72
C HIS A 424 18.55 11.55 -7.14
N ALA A 425 19.68 11.37 -6.45
CA ALA A 425 20.92 12.13 -6.69
C ALA A 425 21.36 12.10 -8.17
N ASN A 426 21.36 10.92 -8.81
CA ASN A 426 21.72 10.78 -10.22
C ASN A 426 20.84 11.62 -11.16
N ARG A 427 19.55 11.77 -10.84
CA ARG A 427 18.62 12.57 -11.65
C ARG A 427 18.90 14.06 -11.46
N ALA A 428 19.16 14.50 -10.24
CA ALA A 428 19.56 15.88 -9.97
C ALA A 428 20.87 16.24 -10.68
N ASP A 429 21.88 15.36 -10.63
CA ASP A 429 23.17 15.56 -11.31
C ASP A 429 23.02 15.66 -12.83
N MET A 430 22.15 14.83 -13.41
CA MET A 430 21.82 14.90 -14.83
C MET A 430 21.23 16.28 -15.19
N ILE A 431 20.20 16.73 -14.45
CA ILE A 431 19.52 18.01 -14.71
C ILE A 431 20.49 19.19 -14.58
N ILE A 432 21.32 19.19 -13.52
CA ILE A 432 22.34 20.24 -13.32
C ILE A 432 23.35 20.25 -14.48
N SER A 433 23.78 19.08 -14.94
CA SER A 433 24.71 18.96 -16.06
C SER A 433 24.11 19.50 -17.36
N VAL A 434 22.83 19.25 -17.61
CA VAL A 434 22.10 19.79 -18.76
C VAL A 434 21.97 21.32 -18.64
N LEU A 435 21.67 21.85 -17.45
CA LEU A 435 21.62 23.31 -17.22
C LEU A 435 22.98 23.99 -17.49
N ILE A 436 24.08 23.39 -17.04
CA ILE A 436 25.43 23.92 -17.30
C ILE A 436 25.72 23.92 -18.80
N LYS A 437 25.51 22.77 -19.46
CA LYS A 437 25.92 22.60 -20.86
C LYS A 437 25.01 23.29 -21.85
N GLN A 438 23.70 23.18 -21.67
CA GLN A 438 22.70 23.62 -22.65
C GLN A 438 22.13 25.00 -22.31
N ALA A 439 21.86 25.31 -21.04
CA ALA A 439 21.40 26.65 -20.67
C ALA A 439 22.56 27.65 -20.45
N GLY A 440 23.80 27.18 -20.34
CA GLY A 440 24.99 28.02 -20.20
C GLY A 440 25.18 28.61 -18.80
N LEU A 441 24.55 28.02 -17.78
CA LEU A 441 24.64 28.49 -16.40
C LEU A 441 25.95 28.05 -15.75
N ARG A 442 26.63 28.98 -15.06
CA ARG A 442 27.91 28.71 -14.38
C ARG A 442 27.67 28.11 -12.98
N LEU A 443 27.09 26.92 -12.92
CA LEU A 443 26.76 26.22 -11.66
C LEU A 443 27.90 25.34 -11.12
N GLN A 444 29.07 25.31 -11.78
CA GLN A 444 30.18 24.42 -11.39
C GLN A 444 30.79 24.77 -10.03
N GLU A 445 30.75 26.04 -9.66
CA GLU A 445 31.35 26.58 -8.42
C GLU A 445 30.31 26.76 -7.29
N ASN A 446 29.08 26.28 -7.51
CA ASN A 446 27.98 26.45 -6.57
C ASN A 446 27.67 25.14 -5.85
N ALA A 447 27.36 25.24 -4.56
CA ALA A 447 26.65 24.16 -3.89
C ALA A 447 25.16 24.26 -4.24
N VAL A 448 24.53 23.11 -4.47
CA VAL A 448 23.10 23.03 -4.82
C VAL A 448 22.41 22.12 -3.82
N PHE A 449 21.45 22.68 -3.10
CA PHE A 449 20.58 21.96 -2.19
C PHE A 449 19.20 21.86 -2.84
N LEU A 450 18.63 20.66 -2.91
CA LEU A 450 17.29 20.43 -3.42
C LEU A 450 16.44 19.74 -2.36
N ASN A 451 15.21 20.22 -2.20
CA ASN A 451 14.24 19.65 -1.27
C ASN A 451 12.86 19.58 -1.92
N VAL A 452 12.24 18.40 -1.87
CA VAL A 452 10.82 18.24 -2.19
C VAL A 452 10.02 18.48 -0.92
N VAL A 453 9.09 19.43 -0.98
CA VAL A 453 8.27 19.81 0.18
C VAL A 453 7.34 18.65 0.57
N SER A 454 6.97 18.60 1.85
CA SER A 454 6.06 17.59 2.43
C SER A 454 6.59 16.15 2.46
N GLY A 455 7.91 15.95 2.39
CA GLY A 455 8.54 14.64 2.56
C GLY A 455 8.31 13.65 1.41
N LEU A 456 7.68 14.10 0.33
CA LEU A 456 7.41 13.26 -0.84
C LEU A 456 8.69 12.94 -1.61
N THR A 457 8.65 11.81 -2.33
CA THR A 457 9.70 11.42 -3.26
C THR A 457 9.25 11.59 -4.70
N LEU A 458 10.04 12.34 -5.48
CA LEU A 458 9.81 12.54 -6.89
C LEU A 458 10.37 11.36 -7.69
N THR A 459 9.52 10.38 -7.98
CA THR A 459 9.91 9.14 -8.68
C THR A 459 9.84 9.26 -10.19
N GLU A 460 8.95 10.10 -10.73
CA GLU A 460 8.73 10.24 -12.18
C GLU A 460 9.45 11.44 -12.83
N THR A 461 9.54 11.43 -14.17
CA THR A 461 10.27 12.45 -14.96
C THR A 461 9.47 13.73 -15.22
N ALA A 462 8.17 13.76 -14.91
CA ALA A 462 7.33 14.94 -15.13
C ALA A 462 7.74 16.18 -14.32
N GLY A 463 8.40 15.98 -13.18
CA GLY A 463 8.92 17.06 -12.34
C GLY A 463 10.31 17.57 -12.74
N ASP A 464 10.97 17.00 -13.75
CA ASP A 464 12.33 17.40 -14.13
C ASP A 464 12.40 18.89 -14.51
N LEU A 465 11.40 19.36 -15.25
CA LEU A 465 11.26 20.77 -15.62
C LEU A 465 11.12 21.69 -14.39
N ALA A 466 10.36 21.26 -13.38
CA ALA A 466 10.19 22.01 -12.14
C ALA A 466 11.50 22.08 -11.34
N ILE A 467 12.26 20.98 -11.27
CA ILE A 467 13.60 20.96 -10.65
C ILE A 467 14.51 21.97 -11.33
N ALA A 468 14.56 21.95 -12.67
CA ALA A 468 15.38 22.88 -13.42
C ALA A 468 14.96 24.34 -13.19
N ALA A 469 13.65 24.62 -13.18
CA ALA A 469 13.12 25.94 -12.92
C ALA A 469 13.46 26.44 -11.50
N ALA A 470 13.35 25.59 -10.48
CA ALA A 470 13.73 25.92 -9.10
C ALA A 470 15.23 26.27 -9.01
N ILE A 471 16.10 25.47 -9.62
CA ILE A 471 17.55 25.75 -9.65
C ILE A 471 17.83 27.08 -10.36
N CYS A 472 17.21 27.31 -11.52
CA CYS A 472 17.36 28.58 -12.24
C CYS A 472 16.87 29.77 -11.41
N SER A 473 15.72 29.65 -10.74
CA SER A 473 15.18 30.71 -9.89
C SER A 473 16.12 31.05 -8.75
N SER A 474 16.68 30.04 -8.08
CA SER A 474 17.64 30.23 -6.99
C SER A 474 18.96 30.84 -7.49
N PHE A 475 19.51 30.34 -8.59
CA PHE A 475 20.77 30.83 -9.14
C PHE A 475 20.68 32.25 -9.71
N LEU A 476 19.54 32.61 -10.32
CA LEU A 476 19.31 33.94 -10.88
C LEU A 476 18.79 34.94 -9.84
N GLU A 477 18.47 34.47 -8.62
CA GLU A 477 17.83 35.26 -7.56
C GLU A 477 16.52 35.94 -8.02
N VAL A 478 15.78 35.27 -8.92
CA VAL A 478 14.48 35.75 -9.41
C VAL A 478 13.39 34.78 -8.98
N PRO A 479 12.39 35.22 -8.18
CA PRO A 479 11.29 34.36 -7.78
C PRO A 479 10.40 33.99 -8.97
N ILE A 480 9.92 32.76 -8.97
CA ILE A 480 8.86 32.32 -9.89
C ILE A 480 7.52 32.67 -9.25
N PRO A 481 6.57 33.29 -9.98
CA PRO A 481 5.22 33.51 -9.48
C PRO A 481 4.53 32.18 -9.08
N ASN A 482 3.84 32.18 -7.95
CA ASN A 482 3.22 30.98 -7.37
C ASN A 482 2.09 30.39 -8.23
N ASP A 483 1.59 31.13 -9.22
CA ASP A 483 0.54 30.73 -10.15
C ASP A 483 1.07 30.06 -11.43
N ILE A 484 2.36 29.66 -11.44
CA ILE A 484 3.01 28.93 -12.53
C ILE A 484 3.35 27.49 -12.10
N ALA A 485 2.86 26.51 -12.88
CA ALA A 485 3.20 25.10 -12.72
C ALA A 485 4.05 24.58 -13.89
N PHE A 486 4.93 23.61 -13.63
CA PHE A 486 5.85 23.04 -14.61
C PHE A 486 5.60 21.55 -14.81
N ILE A 487 5.53 21.12 -16.07
CA ILE A 487 5.35 19.72 -16.45
C ILE A 487 6.25 19.41 -17.62
N GLY A 488 7.13 18.42 -17.48
CA GLY A 488 7.92 17.93 -18.60
C GLY A 488 9.18 17.22 -18.18
N GLU A 489 9.59 16.29 -19.04
CA GLU A 489 10.87 15.59 -18.93
C GLU A 489 11.96 16.37 -19.67
N ILE A 490 13.17 16.38 -19.10
CA ILE A 490 14.34 17.03 -19.70
C ILE A 490 15.22 15.97 -20.36
N GLY A 491 15.42 16.12 -21.68
CA GLY A 491 16.43 15.34 -22.41
C GLY A 491 17.85 15.85 -22.18
N LEU A 492 18.84 15.00 -22.43
CA LEU A 492 20.27 15.36 -22.32
C LEU A 492 20.69 16.47 -23.31
N GLY A 493 19.94 16.64 -24.41
CA GLY A 493 20.11 17.74 -25.36
C GLY A 493 19.50 19.07 -24.89
N GLY A 494 18.84 19.08 -23.73
CA GLY A 494 18.11 20.23 -23.20
C GLY A 494 16.73 20.42 -23.84
N GLU A 495 16.26 19.46 -24.65
CA GLU A 495 14.91 19.45 -25.19
C GLU A 495 13.88 19.02 -24.14
N LEU A 496 12.67 19.56 -24.25
CA LEU A 496 11.54 19.14 -23.41
C LEU A 496 10.76 18.02 -24.08
N ARG A 497 10.47 16.96 -23.32
CA ARG A 497 9.80 15.75 -23.81
C ARG A 497 8.43 15.58 -23.13
N MET A 498 7.50 14.96 -23.86
CA MET A 498 6.17 14.65 -23.34
C MET A 498 6.23 13.63 -22.22
N VAL A 499 5.28 13.75 -21.30
CA VAL A 499 5.09 12.82 -20.19
C VAL A 499 3.71 12.17 -20.24
N PRO A 500 3.52 10.99 -19.65
CA PRO A 500 2.24 10.30 -19.65
C PRO A 500 1.11 11.13 -19.02
N ARG A 501 -0.10 10.96 -19.58
CA ARG A 501 -1.37 11.58 -19.12
C ARG A 501 -1.29 13.11 -18.96
N MET A 502 -0.61 13.78 -19.89
CA MET A 502 -0.43 15.24 -19.88
C MET A 502 -1.76 16.00 -19.71
N GLU A 503 -2.82 15.57 -20.40
CA GLU A 503 -4.14 16.22 -20.35
C GLU A 503 -4.68 16.27 -18.91
N LYS A 504 -4.65 15.13 -18.21
CA LYS A 504 -5.12 15.03 -16.83
C LYS A 504 -4.34 15.96 -15.89
N ARG A 505 -3.03 16.09 -16.12
CA ARG A 505 -2.18 16.98 -15.32
C ARG A 505 -2.56 18.44 -15.54
N VAL A 506 -2.64 18.85 -16.81
CA VAL A 506 -2.98 20.22 -17.22
C VAL A 506 -4.38 20.62 -16.74
N TYR A 507 -5.37 19.73 -16.87
CA TYR A 507 -6.73 19.98 -16.35
C TYR A 507 -6.77 20.11 -14.81
N THR A 508 -5.96 19.34 -14.09
CA THR A 508 -5.88 19.46 -12.63
C THR A 508 -5.30 20.82 -12.21
N VAL A 509 -4.23 21.26 -12.88
CA VAL A 509 -3.62 22.57 -12.65
C VAL A 509 -4.64 23.70 -12.91
N ALA A 510 -5.40 23.61 -14.01
CA ALA A 510 -6.44 24.57 -14.33
C ALA A 510 -7.58 24.58 -13.29
N LYS A 511 -8.01 23.40 -12.82
CA LYS A 511 -9.04 23.26 -11.78
C LYS A 511 -8.63 23.91 -10.45
N LEU A 512 -7.35 23.87 -10.12
CA LEU A 512 -6.79 24.48 -8.91
C LEU A 512 -6.54 25.99 -9.05
N GLY A 513 -6.82 26.58 -10.22
CA GLY A 513 -6.78 28.02 -10.40
C GLY A 513 -5.39 28.61 -10.70
N TYR A 514 -4.43 27.78 -11.10
CA TYR A 514 -3.15 28.28 -11.61
C TYR A 514 -3.35 29.06 -12.92
N ARG A 515 -2.61 30.16 -13.08
CA ARG A 515 -2.76 31.04 -14.24
C ARG A 515 -1.90 30.63 -15.42
N MET A 516 -0.80 29.92 -15.17
CA MET A 516 0.12 29.49 -16.22
C MET A 516 0.63 28.07 -15.97
N CYS A 517 0.75 27.30 -17.05
CA CYS A 517 1.38 25.99 -17.03
C CYS A 517 2.39 25.87 -18.16
N ILE A 518 3.65 25.57 -17.81
CA ILE A 518 4.74 25.40 -18.76
C ILE A 518 4.89 23.93 -19.08
N VAL A 519 4.78 23.62 -20.38
CA VAL A 519 4.74 22.25 -20.91
C VAL A 519 5.69 22.11 -22.11
N PRO A 520 5.97 20.89 -22.59
CA PRO A 520 6.68 20.69 -23.85
C PRO A 520 5.84 21.24 -25.03
N LYS A 521 6.48 21.81 -26.05
CA LYS A 521 5.78 22.42 -27.20
C LYS A 521 4.82 21.47 -27.92
N THR A 522 5.09 20.17 -27.89
CA THR A 522 4.21 19.14 -28.45
C THR A 522 2.90 18.99 -27.68
N ALA A 523 2.92 19.17 -26.36
CA ALA A 523 1.73 19.09 -25.51
C ALA A 523 0.77 20.27 -25.79
N GLU A 524 1.30 21.49 -25.91
CA GLU A 524 0.51 22.69 -26.26
C GLU A 524 -0.27 22.51 -27.56
N LYS A 525 0.35 21.90 -28.58
CA LYS A 525 -0.31 21.64 -29.87
C LYS A 525 -1.42 20.58 -29.79
N THR A 526 -1.29 19.63 -28.86
CA THR A 526 -2.20 18.48 -28.76
C THR A 526 -3.43 18.81 -27.91
N LEU A 527 -3.24 19.59 -26.85
CA LEU A 527 -4.28 19.87 -25.86
C LEU A 527 -5.22 21.01 -26.24
N GLY A 528 -4.79 21.91 -27.14
CA GLY A 528 -5.57 23.11 -27.47
C GLY A 528 -5.91 23.96 -26.24
N ASN A 529 -6.88 24.87 -26.39
CA ASN A 529 -7.37 25.71 -25.29
C ASN A 529 -8.71 25.19 -24.71
N GLU A 530 -9.19 24.02 -25.14
CA GLU A 530 -10.51 23.51 -24.73
C GLU A 530 -10.48 23.06 -23.27
N GLY A 531 -11.26 23.75 -22.41
CA GLY A 531 -11.38 23.47 -20.98
C GLY A 531 -10.35 24.19 -20.08
N LEU A 532 -9.61 25.17 -20.60
CA LEU A 532 -8.56 25.92 -19.87
C LEU A 532 -8.91 27.39 -19.60
N GLU A 533 -10.20 27.73 -19.44
CA GLU A 533 -10.76 29.10 -19.54
C GLU A 533 -10.05 30.22 -18.74
N LYS A 534 -9.26 29.89 -17.71
CA LYS A 534 -8.49 30.87 -16.90
C LYS A 534 -6.97 30.62 -16.85
N MET A 535 -6.47 29.60 -17.54
CA MET A 535 -5.06 29.18 -17.50
C MET A 535 -4.41 29.30 -18.88
N THR A 536 -3.25 29.94 -18.94
CA THR A 536 -2.42 30.02 -20.15
C THR A 536 -1.47 28.82 -20.22
N LEU A 537 -1.60 28.02 -21.27
CA LEU A 537 -0.67 26.93 -21.54
C LEU A 537 0.48 27.43 -22.41
N VAL A 538 1.72 27.32 -21.91
CA VAL A 538 2.91 27.80 -22.64
C VAL A 538 3.83 26.63 -22.96
N GLY A 539 3.91 26.29 -24.24
CA GLY A 539 4.79 25.23 -24.71
C GLY A 539 6.18 25.73 -25.07
N CYS A 540 7.19 25.10 -24.48
CA CYS A 540 8.61 25.36 -24.76
C CYS A 540 9.27 24.14 -25.43
N ARG A 541 10.24 24.35 -26.32
CA ARG A 541 10.98 23.26 -26.99
C ARG A 541 12.22 22.83 -26.21
N ASN A 542 12.84 23.77 -25.51
CA ASN A 542 14.09 23.54 -24.79
C ASN A 542 14.16 24.41 -23.53
N LEU A 543 15.15 24.11 -22.67
CA LEU A 543 15.36 24.84 -21.41
C LEU A 543 15.66 26.34 -21.59
N LYS A 544 16.29 26.74 -22.70
CA LYS A 544 16.53 28.17 -22.95
C LYS A 544 15.22 28.92 -23.11
N GLU A 545 14.31 28.40 -23.93
CA GLU A 545 12.97 28.98 -24.13
C GLU A 545 12.20 29.07 -22.80
N VAL A 546 12.31 28.07 -21.92
CA VAL A 546 11.73 28.12 -20.58
C VAL A 546 12.30 29.29 -19.78
N ILE A 547 13.62 29.43 -19.74
CA ILE A 547 14.28 30.50 -18.99
C ILE A 547 13.89 31.88 -19.53
N TYR A 548 13.84 32.06 -20.86
CA TYR A 548 13.39 33.31 -21.49
C TYR A 548 11.93 33.64 -21.13
N THR A 549 11.07 32.63 -21.09
CA THR A 549 9.64 32.78 -20.81
C THR A 549 9.37 33.10 -19.34
N VAL A 550 10.04 32.40 -18.43
CA VAL A 550 9.83 32.52 -16.97
C VAL A 550 10.57 33.73 -16.39
N PHE A 551 11.76 34.05 -16.91
CA PHE A 551 12.65 35.09 -16.39
C PHE A 551 12.94 36.20 -17.43
N PRO A 552 11.92 36.91 -17.95
CA PRO A 552 12.09 37.85 -19.06
C PRO A 552 12.97 39.06 -18.73
N LYS A 553 13.02 39.50 -17.46
CA LYS A 553 13.75 40.71 -17.04
C LYS A 553 15.27 40.64 -17.23
N ILE A 554 15.85 39.44 -17.35
CA ILE A 554 17.32 39.25 -17.48
C ILE A 554 17.79 39.27 -18.93
N THR A 555 16.90 39.02 -19.89
CA THR A 555 17.30 38.69 -21.27
C THR A 555 17.16 39.84 -22.25
N GLY A 556 16.53 40.94 -21.84
CA GLY A 556 16.42 42.18 -22.63
C GLY A 556 17.64 43.11 -22.54
N SER A 557 18.66 42.82 -21.72
CA SER A 557 19.79 43.74 -21.47
C SER A 557 21.09 43.41 -22.21
N SER A 558 21.16 42.33 -23.01
CA SER A 558 22.40 41.89 -23.67
C SER A 558 22.50 42.18 -25.18
N HIS A 559 21.63 43.05 -25.72
CA HIS A 559 21.70 43.50 -27.13
C HIS A 559 21.81 45.02 -27.32
N GLY A 560 22.19 45.77 -26.27
CA GLY A 560 22.52 47.19 -26.38
C GLY A 560 23.97 47.47 -25.99
N ASN A 561 24.73 48.06 -26.93
CA ASN A 561 26.10 48.59 -26.83
C ASN A 561 27.23 47.62 -27.18
N SER A 562 27.43 47.46 -28.49
CA SER A 562 28.76 47.40 -29.10
C SER A 562 28.86 48.53 -30.12
N HIS A 563 29.39 49.69 -29.67
CA HIS A 563 30.09 50.68 -30.47
C HIS A 563 31.25 51.24 -29.65
#